data_AF-A0A351MCR1-F1
#
_entry.id   AF-A0A351MCR1-F1
#
_cell.length_a   1.000
_cell.length_b   1.000
_cell.length_c   1.000
_cell.angle_alpha   90.00
_cell.angle_beta   90.00
_cell.angle_gamma   90.00
#
_symmetry.space_group_name_H-M   'P 1'
#
loop_
_entity.id
_entity.type
_entity.pdbx_description
1 polymer ?
#
loop_
_entity_poly.entity_id
_entity_poly.type
_entity_poly.pdbx_seq_one_letter_code
_entity_poly.pdbx_strand_id
1 'polypeptide(L)'
;MIGNVDVATLVAALENGVSRINPVTGVGTDGRFPQIAGFSFSYDRTAAAGSRLREIRLADGTLVWRLGESTGFTGNFDIATNSFLAGAGTPDGYNFGTATRTTLSMGYADALIGFLTLELAGNISAARYGQTEGRISVVPVPAAAWLFGGAMVSLMRMRRRAA
;
A
#
# COMPACT_ATOMS: atom_id res chain seq x y z
N MET A 1 5.71 -7.55 15.85
CA MET A 1 4.38 -6.93 15.89
C MET A 1 4.49 -5.58 16.60
N ILE A 2 3.81 -4.57 16.10
CA ILE A 2 3.66 -3.27 16.73
C ILE A 2 2.18 -3.13 17.09
N GLY A 3 1.87 -3.10 18.38
CA GLY A 3 0.51 -3.10 18.88
C GLY A 3 -0.04 -1.71 19.16
N ASN A 4 -1.36 -1.58 19.09
CA ASN A 4 -2.11 -0.35 19.41
C ASN A 4 -1.72 0.88 18.58
N VAL A 5 -1.35 0.70 17.31
CA VAL A 5 -1.01 1.81 16.41
C VAL A 5 -2.27 2.62 16.07
N ASP A 6 -2.27 3.92 16.35
CA ASP A 6 -3.40 4.78 16.01
C ASP A 6 -3.38 5.21 14.52
N VAL A 7 -4.48 5.81 14.07
CA VAL A 7 -4.64 6.27 12.68
C VAL A 7 -3.56 7.28 12.30
N ALA A 8 -3.23 8.21 13.18
CA ALA A 8 -2.24 9.26 12.90
C ALA A 8 -0.83 8.67 12.68
N THR A 9 -0.45 7.68 13.49
CA THR A 9 0.82 6.96 13.38
C THR A 9 0.86 6.13 12.10
N LEU A 10 -0.25 5.47 11.72
CA LEU A 10 -0.36 4.75 10.45
C LEU A 10 -0.20 5.70 9.25
N VAL A 11 -0.87 6.86 9.27
CA VAL A 11 -0.76 7.90 8.23
C VAL A 11 0.69 8.37 8.12
N ALA A 12 1.35 8.70 9.23
CA ALA A 12 2.74 9.14 9.24
C ALA A 12 3.70 8.07 8.69
N ALA A 13 3.47 6.79 9.03
CA ALA A 13 4.27 5.68 8.53
C ALA A 13 4.14 5.53 6.99
N LEU A 14 2.91 5.58 6.47
CA LEU A 14 2.66 5.48 5.03
C LEU A 14 3.18 6.70 4.26
N GLU A 15 3.01 7.91 4.81
CA GLU A 15 3.60 9.14 4.27
C GLU A 15 5.12 9.05 4.17
N ASN A 16 5.80 8.56 5.21
CA ASN A 16 7.24 8.31 5.15
C ASN A 16 7.58 7.33 4.01
N GLY A 17 6.83 6.23 3.89
CA GLY A 17 7.03 5.21 2.86
C GLY A 17 6.94 5.74 1.42
N VAL A 18 6.10 6.75 1.17
CA VAL A 18 5.95 7.36 -0.17
C VAL A 18 6.71 8.68 -0.35
N SER A 19 7.38 9.19 0.68
CA SER A 19 7.99 10.53 0.70
C SER A 19 9.12 10.74 -0.32
N ARG A 20 9.88 9.69 -0.66
CA ARG A 20 11.05 9.75 -1.56
C ARG A 20 10.83 9.11 -2.92
N ILE A 21 9.57 8.92 -3.29
CA ILE A 21 9.20 8.53 -4.65
C ILE A 21 9.47 9.71 -5.57
N ASN A 22 10.19 9.48 -6.67
CA ASN A 22 10.40 10.49 -7.69
C ASN A 22 9.04 10.86 -8.34
N PRO A 23 8.66 12.15 -8.38
CA PRO A 23 7.35 12.58 -8.88
C PRO A 23 7.13 12.27 -10.38
N VAL A 24 8.22 12.20 -11.16
CA VAL A 24 8.20 11.96 -12.60
C VAL A 24 8.25 10.46 -12.90
N THR A 25 9.26 9.75 -12.38
CA THR A 25 9.48 8.34 -12.72
C THR A 25 8.65 7.38 -11.86
N GLY A 26 8.26 7.76 -10.65
CA GLY A 26 7.60 6.88 -9.69
C GLY A 26 8.53 5.90 -8.99
N VAL A 27 9.84 6.02 -9.21
CA VAL A 27 10.84 5.13 -8.61
C VAL A 27 11.28 5.72 -7.27
N GLY A 28 11.31 4.89 -6.24
CA GLY A 28 11.92 5.21 -4.93
C GLY A 28 13.41 4.85 -4.92
N THR A 29 14.18 5.46 -4.01
CA THR A 29 15.66 5.36 -4.03
C THR A 29 16.25 4.59 -2.84
N ASP A 30 15.46 4.20 -1.84
CA ASP A 30 16.00 3.72 -0.57
C ASP A 30 15.10 2.74 0.19
N GLY A 31 14.40 1.83 -0.51
CA GLY A 31 13.78 0.64 0.08
C GLY A 31 12.54 0.86 0.97
N ARG A 32 12.27 2.09 1.44
CA ARG A 32 11.21 2.41 2.39
C ARG A 32 9.78 2.18 1.90
N PHE A 33 9.57 1.98 0.60
CA PHE A 33 8.23 1.85 0.03
C PHE A 33 7.52 0.60 0.57
N PRO A 34 6.36 0.74 1.24
CA PRO A 34 5.75 -0.39 1.94
C PRO A 34 4.98 -1.28 0.98
N GLN A 35 5.28 -2.58 1.01
CA GLN A 35 4.33 -3.60 0.56
C GLN A 35 3.35 -3.90 1.70
N ILE A 36 2.07 -4.10 1.37
CA ILE A 36 1.01 -4.17 2.38
C ILE A 36 0.05 -5.35 2.16
N ALA A 37 -0.64 -5.72 3.22
CA ALA A 37 -1.76 -6.66 3.24
C ALA A 37 -2.80 -6.22 4.28
N GLY A 38 -4.06 -6.63 4.10
CA GLY A 38 -5.16 -6.33 5.03
C GLY A 38 -5.81 -4.95 4.86
N PHE A 39 -5.23 -4.07 4.04
CA PHE A 39 -5.75 -2.75 3.73
C PHE A 39 -5.26 -2.27 2.37
N SER A 40 -5.78 -1.13 1.92
CA SER A 40 -5.34 -0.40 0.74
C SER A 40 -5.09 1.06 1.05
N PHE A 41 -4.22 1.72 0.28
CA PHE A 41 -4.07 3.17 0.32
C PHE A 41 -3.82 3.77 -1.07
N SER A 42 -4.12 5.05 -1.19
CA SER A 42 -3.80 5.85 -2.37
C SER A 42 -2.88 7.02 -2.02
N TYR A 43 -2.02 7.40 -2.96
CA TYR A 43 -1.11 8.52 -2.79
C TYR A 43 -0.86 9.27 -4.10
N ASP A 44 -0.55 10.55 -3.98
CA ASP A 44 -0.14 11.44 -5.05
C ASP A 44 1.35 11.73 -4.94
N ARG A 45 2.13 11.14 -5.83
CA ARG A 45 3.58 11.32 -5.88
C ARG A 45 4.02 12.71 -6.31
N THR A 46 3.14 13.51 -6.91
CA THR A 46 3.45 14.87 -7.38
C THR A 46 3.27 15.92 -6.28
N ALA A 47 2.55 15.56 -5.22
CA ALA A 47 2.44 16.40 -4.04
C ALA A 47 3.74 16.47 -3.23
N ALA A 48 3.84 17.52 -2.42
CA ALA A 48 4.94 17.71 -1.48
C ALA A 48 5.08 16.50 -0.56
N ALA A 49 6.32 16.09 -0.28
CA ALA A 49 6.59 15.02 0.68
C ALA A 49 5.98 15.36 2.05
N GLY A 50 5.31 14.39 2.68
CA GLY A 50 4.53 14.61 3.90
C GLY A 50 3.08 15.06 3.64
N SER A 51 2.66 15.20 2.38
CA SER A 51 1.27 15.47 1.99
C SER A 51 0.89 14.68 0.74
N ARG A 52 1.41 13.46 0.60
CA ARG A 52 1.22 12.60 -0.57
C ARG A 52 0.07 11.63 -0.38
N LEU A 53 -0.15 11.12 0.82
CA LEU A 53 -1.21 10.18 1.12
C LEU A 53 -2.59 10.84 0.88
N ARG A 54 -3.51 10.05 0.35
CA ARG A 54 -4.85 10.52 -0.01
C ARG A 54 -5.95 9.78 0.74
N GLU A 55 -5.85 8.46 0.82
CA GLU A 55 -6.87 7.63 1.45
C GLU A 55 -6.28 6.33 1.96
N ILE A 56 -6.83 5.81 3.07
CA ILE A 56 -6.60 4.46 3.61
C ILE A 56 -7.96 3.77 3.80
N ARG A 57 -8.08 2.52 3.33
CA ARG A 57 -9.24 1.65 3.58
C ARG A 57 -8.83 0.27 4.05
N LEU A 58 -9.60 -0.35 4.93
CA LEU A 58 -9.46 -1.77 5.24
C LEU A 58 -9.85 -2.64 4.03
N ALA A 59 -9.44 -3.91 4.04
CA ALA A 59 -9.74 -4.85 2.96
C ALA A 59 -11.24 -5.06 2.71
N ASP A 60 -12.08 -4.86 3.74
CA ASP A 60 -13.55 -4.91 3.62
C ASP A 60 -14.17 -3.62 3.04
N GLY A 61 -13.33 -2.63 2.73
CA GLY A 61 -13.73 -1.33 2.20
C GLY A 61 -13.99 -0.26 3.26
N THR A 62 -13.87 -0.55 4.56
CA THR A 62 -14.06 0.45 5.63
C THR A 62 -13.07 1.61 5.48
N LEU A 63 -13.57 2.85 5.46
CA LEU A 63 -12.72 4.05 5.39
C LEU A 63 -12.04 4.29 6.74
N VAL A 64 -10.71 4.32 6.72
CA VAL A 64 -9.89 4.58 7.91
C VAL A 64 -9.50 6.05 7.99
N TRP A 65 -9.02 6.60 6.88
CA TRP A 65 -8.50 7.97 6.81
C TRP A 65 -8.61 8.50 5.37
N ARG A 66 -8.90 9.80 5.22
CA ARG A 66 -8.82 10.50 3.94
C ARG A 66 -8.37 11.95 4.17
N LEU A 67 -7.49 12.43 3.30
CA LEU A 67 -6.98 13.79 3.38
C LEU A 67 -8.13 14.81 3.28
N GLY A 68 -8.19 15.74 4.24
CA GLY A 68 -9.18 16.83 4.25
C GLY A 68 -10.56 16.43 4.77
N GLU A 69 -10.76 15.18 5.20
CA GLU A 69 -12.01 14.72 5.77
C GLU A 69 -11.81 14.27 7.23
N SER A 70 -12.76 14.59 8.10
CA SER A 70 -12.83 13.96 9.42
C SER A 70 -13.36 12.54 9.23
N THR A 71 -12.50 11.55 9.43
CA THR A 71 -12.91 10.15 9.35
C THR A 71 -13.37 9.67 10.72
N GLY A 72 -14.57 9.08 10.78
CA GLY A 72 -15.16 8.54 12.02
C GLY A 72 -14.59 7.19 12.47
N PHE A 73 -13.40 6.80 12.00
CA PHE A 73 -12.78 5.54 12.40
C PHE A 73 -12.17 5.67 13.81
N THR A 74 -12.59 4.83 14.75
CA THR A 74 -12.23 4.93 16.18
C THR A 74 -11.38 3.76 16.68
N GLY A 75 -10.72 3.01 15.80
CA GLY A 75 -9.92 1.84 16.15
C GLY A 75 -8.41 2.07 16.16
N ASN A 76 -7.68 1.13 16.76
CA ASN A 76 -6.24 0.98 16.65
C ASN A 76 -5.89 -0.26 15.81
N PHE A 77 -4.65 -0.33 15.36
CA PHE A 77 -4.13 -1.40 14.52
C PHE A 77 -3.00 -2.16 15.20
N ASP A 78 -3.01 -3.45 14.97
CA ASP A 78 -1.88 -4.32 15.24
C ASP A 78 -1.15 -4.59 13.92
N ILE A 79 0.12 -4.16 13.85
CA ILE A 79 0.91 -4.23 12.61
C ILE A 79 1.96 -5.33 12.74
N ALA A 80 1.86 -6.33 11.86
CA ALA A 80 2.94 -7.27 11.61
C ALA A 80 3.95 -6.64 10.64
N THR A 81 5.17 -6.42 11.10
CA THR A 81 6.28 -5.91 10.29
C THR A 81 7.59 -6.53 10.77
N ASN A 82 8.66 -6.38 9.98
CA ASN A 82 9.99 -6.84 10.35
C ASN A 82 10.60 -5.98 11.48
N SER A 83 11.55 -6.54 12.21
CA SER A 83 12.26 -5.88 13.30
C SER A 83 13.07 -4.66 12.84
N PHE A 84 13.48 -4.60 11.57
CA PHE A 84 14.22 -3.46 11.03
C PHE A 84 13.36 -2.19 10.95
N LEU A 85 12.11 -2.31 10.49
CA LEU A 85 11.15 -1.20 10.46
C LEU A 85 10.54 -0.91 11.83
N ALA A 86 10.37 -1.94 12.66
CA ALA A 86 9.88 -1.76 14.03
C ALA A 86 10.93 -1.10 14.95
N GLY A 87 12.22 -1.22 14.61
CA GLY A 87 13.32 -0.67 15.39
C GLY A 87 13.25 0.85 15.51
N ALA A 88 13.54 1.37 16.70
CA ALA A 88 13.67 2.80 16.90
C ALA A 88 14.85 3.35 16.07
N GLY A 89 14.64 4.48 15.38
CA GLY A 89 15.71 5.13 14.62
C GLY A 89 16.15 4.39 13.36
N THR A 90 15.29 3.54 12.78
CA THR A 90 15.57 2.87 11.51
C THR A 90 15.98 3.85 10.41
N PRO A 91 17.00 3.56 9.59
CA PRO A 91 17.40 4.41 8.46
C PRO A 91 16.28 4.72 7.46
N ASP A 92 15.26 3.86 7.38
CA ASP A 92 14.10 4.05 6.51
C ASP A 92 13.11 5.09 7.04
N GLY A 93 13.32 5.61 8.26
CA GLY A 93 12.58 6.74 8.84
C GLY A 93 11.20 6.39 9.41
N TYR A 94 10.86 5.12 9.52
CA TYR A 94 9.61 4.71 10.18
C TYR A 94 9.67 4.99 11.67
N ASN A 95 8.63 5.63 12.20
CA ASN A 95 8.51 5.95 13.61
C ASN A 95 7.11 5.58 14.12
N PHE A 96 7.07 4.53 14.93
CA PHE A 96 5.84 4.08 15.61
C PHE A 96 5.75 4.60 17.04
N GLY A 97 6.57 5.58 17.41
CA GLY A 97 6.60 6.20 18.73
C GLY A 97 6.75 5.18 19.86
N THR A 98 5.90 5.33 20.87
CA THR A 98 5.85 4.51 22.08
C THR A 98 5.03 3.24 21.93
N ALA A 99 4.57 2.89 20.71
CA ALA A 99 3.78 1.69 20.48
C ALA A 99 4.49 0.42 20.98
N THR A 100 3.70 -0.49 21.56
CA THR A 100 4.21 -1.73 22.15
C THR A 100 4.79 -2.61 21.05
N ARG A 101 6.01 -3.12 21.25
CA ARG A 101 6.70 -3.97 20.28
C ARG A 101 6.86 -5.37 20.85
N THR A 102 6.30 -6.34 20.13
CA THR A 102 6.43 -7.75 20.45
C THR A 102 7.25 -8.43 19.37
N THR A 103 8.43 -8.93 19.74
CA THR A 103 9.24 -9.80 18.88
C THR A 103 8.64 -11.20 18.92
N LEU A 104 8.30 -11.74 17.76
CA LEU A 104 7.84 -13.12 17.63
C LEU A 104 9.07 -14.03 17.55
N SER A 105 8.98 -15.24 18.12
CA SER A 105 10.07 -16.23 18.12
C SER A 105 10.30 -16.93 16.76
N MET A 106 9.75 -16.38 15.68
CA MET A 106 9.79 -16.93 14.32
C MET A 106 10.62 -16.02 13.41
N GLY A 107 11.54 -16.59 12.64
CA GLY A 107 12.30 -15.86 11.62
C GLY A 107 11.45 -15.50 10.40
N TYR A 108 11.88 -14.52 9.60
CA TYR A 108 11.13 -14.12 8.39
C TYR A 108 11.04 -15.24 7.35
N ALA A 109 12.15 -15.97 7.15
CA ALA A 109 12.19 -17.12 6.26
C ALA A 109 11.24 -18.22 6.77
N ASP A 110 11.23 -18.49 8.07
CA ASP A 110 10.36 -19.49 8.68
C ASP A 110 8.87 -19.09 8.54
N ALA A 111 8.54 -17.80 8.70
CA ALA A 111 7.19 -17.30 8.49
C ALA A 111 6.74 -17.49 7.04
N LEU A 112 7.61 -17.19 6.08
CA LEU A 112 7.32 -17.41 4.66
C LEU A 112 7.19 -18.90 4.34
N ILE A 113 8.12 -19.74 4.79
CA ILE A 113 8.09 -21.19 4.60
C ILE A 113 6.82 -21.78 5.23
N GLY A 114 6.46 -21.34 6.43
CA GLY A 114 5.23 -21.72 7.11
C GLY A 114 4.00 -21.38 6.28
N PHE A 115 3.91 -20.15 5.76
CA PHE A 115 2.82 -19.76 4.85
C PHE A 115 2.78 -20.65 3.59
N LEU A 116 3.92 -20.87 2.94
CA LEU A 116 4.00 -21.68 1.72
C LEU A 116 3.59 -23.14 1.97
N THR A 117 4.01 -23.73 3.09
CA THR A 117 3.81 -25.17 3.37
C THR A 117 2.50 -25.46 4.06
N LEU A 118 2.08 -24.62 5.01
CA LEU A 118 0.89 -24.85 5.83
C LEU A 118 -0.37 -24.26 5.20
N GLU A 119 -0.31 -23.01 4.72
CA GLU A 119 -1.49 -22.32 4.16
C GLU A 119 -1.70 -22.66 2.69
N LEU A 120 -0.60 -22.74 1.93
CA LEU A 120 -0.67 -23.02 0.48
C LEU A 120 -0.43 -24.49 0.14
N ALA A 121 -0.18 -25.36 1.13
CA ALA A 121 0.13 -26.78 0.92
C ALA A 121 1.23 -27.02 -0.13
N GLY A 122 2.21 -26.11 -0.21
CA GLY A 122 3.30 -26.13 -1.19
C GLY A 122 2.91 -25.72 -2.61
N ASN A 123 1.65 -25.34 -2.85
CA ASN A 123 1.15 -25.02 -4.19
C ASN A 123 1.11 -23.50 -4.43
N ILE A 124 2.09 -23.00 -5.18
CA ILE A 124 2.11 -21.62 -5.64
C ILE A 124 1.63 -21.57 -7.09
N SER A 125 0.35 -21.24 -7.27
CA SER A 125 -0.25 -21.20 -8.61
C SER A 125 0.24 -20.01 -9.42
N ALA A 126 0.67 -20.28 -10.66
CA ALA A 126 1.04 -19.24 -11.61
C ALA A 126 -0.10 -18.26 -11.93
N ALA A 127 -1.35 -18.68 -11.72
CA ALA A 127 -2.52 -17.82 -11.90
C ALA A 127 -2.51 -16.56 -11.02
N ARG A 128 -1.78 -16.58 -9.89
CA ARG A 128 -1.67 -15.44 -8.97
C ARG A 128 -0.43 -14.58 -9.21
N TYR A 129 0.52 -15.03 -10.03
CA TYR A 129 1.68 -14.19 -10.37
C TYR A 129 1.28 -13.04 -11.29
N GLY A 130 1.87 -11.87 -11.04
CA GLY A 130 1.62 -10.66 -11.84
C GLY A 130 0.26 -9.99 -11.61
N GLN A 131 -0.61 -10.56 -10.78
CA GLN A 131 -1.86 -9.91 -10.39
C GLN A 131 -1.63 -8.98 -9.21
N THR A 132 -2.00 -7.71 -9.36
CA THR A 132 -2.09 -6.78 -8.24
C THR A 132 -3.54 -6.72 -7.79
N GLU A 133 -3.79 -6.82 -6.49
CA GLU A 133 -5.13 -6.66 -5.92
C GLU A 133 -5.50 -5.17 -5.72
N GLY A 134 -4.80 -4.26 -6.42
CA GLY A 134 -5.06 -2.82 -6.33
C GLY A 134 -4.80 -2.20 -4.95
N ARG A 135 -4.03 -2.87 -4.07
CA ARG A 135 -3.83 -2.44 -2.67
C ARG A 135 -3.15 -1.07 -2.56
N ILE A 136 -2.30 -0.70 -3.50
CA ILE A 136 -1.63 0.61 -3.52
C ILE A 136 -1.91 1.26 -4.86
N SER A 137 -2.45 2.48 -4.84
CA SER A 137 -2.81 3.22 -6.05
C SER A 137 -2.16 4.61 -6.09
N VAL A 138 -1.67 4.98 -7.28
CA VAL A 138 -1.19 6.35 -7.55
C VAL A 138 -2.35 7.16 -8.08
N VAL A 139 -2.59 8.31 -7.46
CA VAL A 139 -3.66 9.25 -7.85
C VAL A 139 -3.09 10.65 -8.12
N PRO A 140 -3.63 11.42 -9.08
CA PRO A 140 -4.61 10.97 -10.07
C PRO A 140 -4.03 9.89 -10.98
N VAL A 141 -4.88 9.00 -11.50
CA VAL A 141 -4.45 7.96 -12.44
C VAL A 141 -3.82 8.66 -13.65
N PRO A 142 -2.56 8.35 -14.03
CA PRO A 142 -1.89 9.02 -15.13
C PRO A 142 -2.74 8.99 -16.40
N ALA A 143 -2.77 10.10 -17.15
CA ALA A 143 -3.61 10.26 -18.35
C ALA A 143 -3.44 9.12 -19.39
N ALA A 144 -2.27 8.47 -19.41
CA ALA A 144 -2.00 7.31 -20.26
C ALA A 144 -2.96 6.12 -20.04
N ALA A 145 -3.55 5.96 -18.85
CA ALA A 145 -4.53 4.90 -18.57
C ALA A 145 -5.87 5.13 -19.32
N TRP A 146 -6.22 6.38 -19.63
CA TRP A 146 -7.45 6.73 -20.34
C TRP A 146 -7.35 6.53 -21.87
N LEU A 147 -6.14 6.57 -22.44
CA LEU A 147 -5.91 6.43 -23.89
C LEU A 147 -6.31 5.05 -24.42
N PHE A 148 -6.23 3.99 -23.59
CA PHE A 148 -6.70 2.66 -23.97
C PHE A 148 -8.23 2.52 -23.96
N GLY A 149 -8.94 3.26 -23.09
CA GLY A 149 -10.40 3.25 -23.04
C GLY A 149 -11.06 4.02 -24.19
N GLY A 150 -10.50 5.17 -24.58
CA GLY A 150 -11.03 6.00 -25.67
C GLY A 150 -10.86 5.40 -27.06
N ALA A 151 -9.78 4.62 -27.27
CA ALA A 151 -9.51 3.95 -28.54
C ALA A 151 -10.55 2.85 -28.85
N MET A 152 -11.00 2.08 -27.84
CA MET A 152 -12.01 1.03 -28.01
C MET A 152 -13.39 1.58 -28.41
N VAL A 153 -13.81 2.70 -27.83
CA VAL A 153 -15.10 3.36 -28.15
C VAL A 153 -15.09 3.94 -29.57
N SER A 154 -13.95 4.48 -30.00
CA SER A 154 -13.77 5.05 -31.34
C SER A 154 -13.81 3.97 -32.44
N LEU A 155 -13.19 2.82 -32.19
CA LEU A 155 -13.23 1.65 -33.08
C LEU A 155 -14.64 1.05 -33.22
N MET A 156 -15.43 1.03 -32.13
CA MET A 156 -16.83 0.56 -32.19
C MET A 156 -17.75 1.53 -32.95
N ARG A 157 -17.51 2.85 -32.90
CA ARG A 157 -18.30 3.83 -33.67
C ARG A 157 -18.00 3.80 -35.17
N MET A 158 -16.75 3.55 -35.57
CA MET A 158 -16.40 3.42 -36.99
C MET A 158 -17.05 2.19 -37.63
N ARG A 159 -17.19 1.09 -36.89
CA ARG A 159 -17.77 -0.16 -37.40
C ARG A 159 -19.29 -0.11 -37.60
N ARG A 160 -20.01 0.84 -36.99
CA ARG A 160 -21.46 1.05 -37.19
C ARG A 160 -21.80 2.03 -38.33
N ARG A 161 -20.82 2.74 -38.89
CA ARG A 161 -21.02 3.65 -40.04
C ARG A 161 -20.64 3.01 -41.38
N ALA A 162 -20.15 1.77 -41.36
CA ALA A 162 -19.73 1.02 -42.54
C ALA A 162 -20.68 -0.16 -42.86
N ALA A 163 -21.92 -0.13 -42.37
CA ALA A 163 -22.98 -1.10 -42.65
C ALA A 163 -24.21 -0.37 -43.18
#